data_AF-X6P1C6-F1
#
_entry.id   AF-X6P1C6-F1
#
_cell.length_a   1.000
_cell.length_b   1.000
_cell.length_c   1.000
_cell.angle_alpha   90.00
_cell.angle_beta   90.00
_cell.angle_gamma   90.00
#
_symmetry.space_group_name_H-M   'P 1'
#
loop_
_entity.id
_entity.type
_entity.pdbx_description
1 polymer ?
#
loop_
_entity_poly.entity_id
_entity_poly.type
_entity_poly.pdbx_seq_one_letter_code
_entity_poly.pdbx_strand_id
1 'polypeptide(L)'
;MEISLEKLGQWIKLQSKDRPVQEESAKQLREILEIRKRETTVEEWEKFSHHLHQKVFDLISSKENNVKIGGILLMDELMDMSTENNEGKIQRFRNYLQMIVDQSSQPSQSDIVLLSTKAVGHLAKCAGPLSTEIVDKTIEHSFVLLRSKIELKRLASMWLLKELAKNVPTLFNQHLSKVINDIWPAIHDSNAKVREAGVLTLRESSFWQNLCASIGKDYKLQ
;
A
#
# COMPACT_ATOMS: atom_id res chain seq x y z
N MET A 1 -10.73 14.90 -28.88
CA MET A 1 -9.28 14.71 -29.16
C MET A 1 -8.77 13.66 -28.20
N GLU A 2 -8.74 12.39 -28.60
CA GLU A 2 -8.19 11.32 -27.75
C GLU A 2 -6.66 11.40 -27.74
N ILE A 3 -6.12 12.10 -26.75
CA ILE A 3 -4.70 11.93 -26.42
C ILE A 3 -4.58 10.52 -25.85
N SER A 4 -4.00 9.60 -26.64
CA SER A 4 -3.63 8.27 -26.14
C SER A 4 -2.77 8.43 -24.89
N LEU A 5 -3.05 7.63 -23.85
CA LEU A 5 -2.29 7.61 -22.60
C LEU A 5 -0.78 7.48 -22.85
N GLU A 6 -0.38 6.77 -23.90
CA GLU A 6 1.01 6.54 -24.27
C GLU A 6 1.73 7.81 -24.77
N LYS A 7 0.98 8.82 -25.22
CA LYS A 7 1.55 10.09 -25.69
C LYS A 7 1.73 11.12 -24.58
N LEU A 8 1.23 10.84 -23.38
CA LEU A 8 1.41 11.70 -22.22
C LEU A 8 2.82 11.49 -21.67
N GLY A 9 3.69 12.50 -21.78
CA GLY A 9 5.09 12.41 -21.33
C GLY A 9 5.27 11.99 -19.86
N GLN A 10 4.23 12.13 -19.03
CA GLN A 10 4.23 11.66 -17.65
C GLN A 10 4.30 10.12 -17.53
N TRP A 11 3.71 9.36 -18.46
CA TRP A 11 3.80 7.89 -18.45
C TRP A 11 5.22 7.38 -18.70
N ILE A 12 5.99 8.13 -19.49
CA ILE A 12 7.41 7.86 -19.70
C ILE A 12 8.20 8.20 -18.44
N LYS A 13 7.89 9.34 -17.82
CA LYS A 13 8.55 9.77 -16.58
C LYS A 13 8.27 8.86 -15.38
N LEU A 14 7.10 8.20 -15.33
CA LEU A 14 6.82 7.14 -14.35
C LEU A 14 7.80 5.97 -14.45
N GLN A 15 8.39 5.74 -15.61
CA GLN A 15 9.38 4.67 -15.84
C GLN A 15 10.82 5.16 -15.61
N SER A 16 11.01 6.40 -15.15
CA SER A 16 12.31 6.95 -14.78
C SER A 16 12.95 6.13 -13.67
N LYS A 17 14.28 6.17 -13.57
CA LYS A 17 15.03 5.62 -12.43
C LYS A 17 15.01 6.55 -11.22
N ASP A 18 14.58 7.79 -11.40
CA ASP A 18 14.63 8.83 -10.39
C ASP A 18 13.30 8.94 -9.62
N ARG A 19 13.37 8.77 -8.29
CA ARG A 19 12.21 8.65 -7.40
C ARG A 19 11.35 9.92 -7.34
N PRO A 20 11.92 11.11 -7.06
CA PRO A 20 11.22 12.38 -7.17
C PRO A 20 10.49 12.58 -8.50
N VAL A 21 11.10 12.19 -9.62
CA VAL A 21 10.49 12.33 -10.95
C VAL A 21 9.26 11.44 -11.08
N GLN A 22 9.33 10.19 -10.60
CA GLN A 22 8.19 9.29 -10.62
C GLN A 22 7.04 9.79 -9.74
N GLU A 23 7.34 10.28 -8.54
CA GLU A 23 6.34 10.79 -7.58
C GLU A 23 5.64 12.04 -8.12
N GLU A 24 6.40 12.97 -8.69
CA GLU A 24 5.85 14.16 -9.33
C GLU A 24 4.99 13.81 -10.55
N SER A 25 5.45 12.87 -11.38
CA SER A 25 4.68 12.43 -12.54
C SER A 25 3.40 11.68 -12.19
N ALA A 26 3.38 10.92 -11.08
CA ALA A 26 2.17 10.26 -10.60
C ALA A 26 1.11 11.29 -10.17
N LYS A 27 1.52 12.35 -9.46
CA LYS A 27 0.63 13.46 -9.06
C LYS A 27 0.10 14.23 -10.26
N GLN A 28 0.97 14.61 -11.18
CA GLN A 28 0.58 15.31 -12.41
C GLN A 28 -0.39 14.46 -13.26
N LEU A 29 -0.20 13.14 -13.30
CA LEU A 29 -1.16 12.24 -13.95
C LEU A 29 -2.50 12.22 -13.25
N ARG A 30 -2.53 12.16 -11.91
CA ARG A 30 -3.80 12.25 -11.15
C ARG A 30 -4.56 13.53 -11.52
N GLU A 31 -3.88 14.69 -11.51
CA GLU A 31 -4.49 15.98 -11.86
C GLU A 31 -5.07 15.99 -13.29
N ILE A 32 -4.32 15.49 -14.27
CA ILE A 32 -4.78 15.36 -15.67
C ILE A 32 -6.00 14.43 -15.76
N LEU A 33 -5.97 13.31 -15.03
CA LEU A 33 -7.06 12.33 -15.04
C LEU A 33 -8.31 12.86 -14.35
N GLU A 34 -8.18 13.66 -13.29
CA GLU A 34 -9.29 14.33 -12.64
C GLU A 34 -9.95 15.38 -13.55
N ILE A 35 -9.15 16.19 -14.25
CA ILE A 35 -9.66 17.14 -15.25
C ILE A 35 -10.41 16.39 -16.33
N ARG A 36 -9.80 15.34 -16.90
CA ARG A 36 -10.43 14.53 -17.94
C ARG A 36 -11.75 13.93 -17.46
N LYS A 37 -11.79 13.37 -16.25
CA LYS A 37 -13.02 12.80 -15.68
C LYS A 37 -14.15 13.84 -15.61
N ARG A 38 -13.83 15.11 -15.29
CA ARG A 38 -14.82 16.20 -15.23
C ARG A 38 -15.31 16.64 -16.60
N GLU A 39 -14.47 16.49 -17.63
CA GLU A 39 -14.76 16.90 -19.01
C GLU A 39 -15.46 15.82 -19.85
N THR A 40 -15.38 14.55 -19.43
CA THR A 40 -15.96 13.41 -20.16
C THR A 40 -17.29 12.96 -19.58
N THR A 41 -18.13 12.35 -20.41
CA THR A 41 -19.32 11.64 -19.92
C THR A 41 -18.93 10.40 -19.11
N VAL A 42 -19.89 9.87 -18.33
CA VAL A 42 -19.72 8.64 -17.55
C VAL A 42 -19.29 7.46 -18.43
N GLU A 43 -19.97 7.26 -19.56
CA GLU A 43 -19.68 6.14 -20.47
C GLU A 43 -18.29 6.24 -21.12
N GLU A 44 -17.86 7.44 -21.50
CA GLU A 44 -16.52 7.69 -22.03
C GLU A 44 -15.45 7.46 -20.96
N TRP A 45 -15.72 7.91 -19.73
CA TRP A 45 -14.83 7.68 -18.61
C TRP A 45 -14.70 6.19 -18.30
N GLU A 46 -15.78 5.41 -18.29
CA GLU A 46 -15.72 3.97 -18.00
C GLU A 46 -14.84 3.22 -18.99
N LYS A 47 -15.00 3.49 -20.30
CA LYS A 47 -14.16 2.91 -21.36
C LYS A 47 -12.68 3.29 -21.16
N PHE A 48 -12.43 4.56 -20.88
CA PHE A 48 -11.08 5.06 -20.64
C PHE A 48 -10.47 4.48 -19.35
N SER A 49 -11.25 4.37 -18.27
CA SER A 49 -10.83 3.79 -16.98
C SER A 49 -10.45 2.32 -17.14
N HIS A 50 -11.16 1.58 -18.00
CA HIS A 50 -10.78 0.21 -18.31
C HIS A 50 -9.37 0.14 -18.92
N HIS A 51 -9.09 1.00 -19.91
CA HIS A 51 -7.76 1.09 -20.51
C HIS A 51 -6.69 1.59 -19.52
N LEU A 52 -7.02 2.58 -18.68
CA LEU A 52 -6.14 3.07 -17.61
C LEU A 52 -5.76 1.93 -16.64
N HIS A 53 -6.73 1.15 -16.18
CA HIS A 53 -6.46 0.04 -15.26
C HIS A 53 -5.61 -1.05 -15.91
N GLN A 54 -5.80 -1.35 -17.20
CA GLN A 54 -4.92 -2.25 -17.94
C GLN A 54 -3.48 -1.73 -17.96
N LYS A 55 -3.28 -0.43 -18.25
CA LYS A 55 -1.94 0.17 -18.25
C LYS A 55 -1.29 0.18 -16.86
N VAL A 56 -2.05 0.43 -15.79
CA VAL A 56 -1.54 0.29 -14.42
C VAL A 56 -1.12 -1.16 -14.16
N PHE A 57 -1.92 -2.14 -14.60
CA PHE A 57 -1.58 -3.55 -14.46
C PHE A 57 -0.29 -3.93 -15.22
N ASP A 58 -0.10 -3.40 -16.42
CA ASP A 58 1.12 -3.61 -17.22
C ASP A 58 2.36 -3.09 -16.49
N LEU A 59 2.27 -1.90 -15.87
CA LEU A 59 3.37 -1.31 -15.10
C LEU A 59 3.76 -2.19 -13.90
N ILE A 60 2.79 -2.63 -13.09
CA ILE A 60 3.07 -3.45 -11.89
C ILE A 60 3.54 -4.87 -12.22
N SER A 61 3.20 -5.36 -13.42
CA SER A 61 3.59 -6.68 -13.92
C SER A 61 4.92 -6.66 -14.69
N SER A 62 5.51 -5.48 -14.91
CA SER A 62 6.79 -5.32 -15.60
C SER A 62 7.92 -6.11 -14.91
N LYS A 63 8.92 -6.54 -15.65
CA LYS A 63 10.11 -7.18 -15.08
C LYS A 63 11.05 -6.18 -14.41
N GLU A 64 10.93 -4.91 -14.75
CA GLU A 64 11.81 -3.85 -14.26
C GLU A 64 11.28 -3.24 -12.96
N ASN A 65 12.13 -3.22 -11.93
CA ASN A 65 11.74 -2.71 -10.60
C ASN A 65 11.30 -1.24 -10.64
N ASN A 66 11.95 -0.41 -11.46
CA ASN A 66 11.61 1.02 -11.57
C ASN A 66 10.22 1.21 -12.20
N VAL A 67 9.88 0.41 -13.21
CA VAL A 67 8.57 0.45 -13.86
C VAL A 67 7.48 0.01 -12.88
N LYS A 68 7.71 -1.06 -12.10
CA LYS A 68 6.79 -1.49 -11.04
C LYS A 68 6.56 -0.41 -10.00
N ILE A 69 7.63 0.24 -9.56
CA ILE A 69 7.58 1.37 -8.64
C ILE A 69 6.67 2.48 -9.17
N GLY A 70 6.84 2.89 -10.43
CA GLY A 70 6.00 3.92 -11.06
C GLY A 70 4.52 3.51 -11.10
N GLY A 71 4.25 2.23 -11.36
CA GLY A 71 2.89 1.67 -11.29
C GLY A 71 2.28 1.72 -9.89
N ILE A 72 3.06 1.42 -8.85
CA ILE A 72 2.60 1.49 -7.45
C ILE A 72 2.31 2.93 -7.04
N LEU A 73 3.20 3.87 -7.39
CA LEU A 73 3.01 5.29 -7.09
C LEU A 73 1.78 5.86 -7.80
N LEU A 74 1.61 5.55 -9.09
CA LEU A 74 0.40 5.95 -9.81
C LEU A 74 -0.84 5.33 -9.16
N MET A 75 -0.82 4.05 -8.82
CA MET A 75 -1.95 3.38 -8.16
C MET A 75 -2.31 4.03 -6.83
N ASP A 76 -1.32 4.41 -6.01
CA ASP A 76 -1.52 5.13 -4.74
C ASP A 76 -2.22 6.48 -4.97
N GLU A 77 -1.77 7.27 -5.96
CA GLU A 77 -2.42 8.54 -6.33
C GLU A 77 -3.85 8.32 -6.89
N LEU A 78 -4.10 7.22 -7.62
CA LEU A 78 -5.43 6.88 -8.14
C LEU A 78 -6.41 6.42 -7.05
N MET A 79 -5.95 6.07 -5.84
CA MET A 79 -6.84 5.71 -4.74
C MET A 79 -7.71 6.89 -4.33
N ASP A 80 -7.13 8.09 -4.27
CA ASP A 80 -7.79 9.33 -3.84
C ASP A 80 -8.82 9.85 -4.85
N MET A 81 -8.72 9.44 -6.11
CA MET A 81 -9.70 9.83 -7.11
C MET A 81 -11.04 9.15 -6.85
N SER A 82 -12.08 9.93 -6.57
CA SER A 82 -13.45 9.41 -6.51
C SER A 82 -13.84 8.76 -7.85
N THR A 83 -14.51 7.62 -7.82
CA THR A 83 -15.04 6.95 -9.02
C THR A 83 -16.42 6.37 -8.70
N GLU A 84 -17.28 6.23 -9.71
CA GLU A 84 -18.62 5.65 -9.52
C GLU A 84 -18.56 4.21 -9.01
N ASN A 85 -17.64 3.40 -9.55
CA ASN A 85 -17.34 2.05 -9.05
C ASN A 85 -16.10 2.03 -8.15
N ASN A 86 -16.17 2.71 -7.00
CA ASN A 86 -15.05 2.78 -6.06
C ASN A 86 -14.73 1.41 -5.43
N GLU A 87 -15.76 0.60 -5.11
CA GLU A 87 -15.59 -0.72 -4.51
C GLU A 87 -14.80 -1.68 -5.42
N GLY A 88 -15.18 -1.75 -6.70
CA GLY A 88 -14.49 -2.58 -7.68
C GLY A 88 -13.06 -2.09 -7.98
N LYS A 89 -12.79 -0.79 -7.84
CA LYS A 89 -11.43 -0.22 -7.93
C LYS A 89 -10.58 -0.67 -6.73
N ILE A 90 -11.11 -0.48 -5.51
CA ILE A 90 -10.45 -0.84 -4.24
C ILE A 90 -10.09 -2.32 -4.22
N GLN A 91 -11.03 -3.21 -4.57
CA GLN A 91 -10.78 -4.66 -4.57
C GLN A 91 -9.69 -5.06 -5.59
N ARG A 92 -9.68 -4.44 -6.77
CA ARG A 92 -8.62 -4.68 -7.77
C ARG A 92 -7.25 -4.22 -7.27
N PHE A 93 -7.15 -3.01 -6.74
CA PHE A 93 -5.90 -2.47 -6.22
C PHE A 93 -5.37 -3.28 -5.05
N ARG A 94 -6.26 -3.72 -4.14
CA ARG A 94 -5.91 -4.66 -3.07
C ARG A 94 -5.27 -5.93 -3.63
N ASN A 95 -5.90 -6.56 -4.62
CA ASN A 95 -5.39 -7.80 -5.22
C ASN A 95 -4.05 -7.58 -5.93
N TYR A 96 -3.87 -6.45 -6.61
CA TYR A 96 -2.60 -6.08 -7.25
C TYR A 96 -1.48 -5.89 -6.23
N LEU A 97 -1.74 -5.14 -5.16
CA LEU A 97 -0.78 -4.92 -4.08
C LEU A 97 -0.39 -6.21 -3.38
N GLN A 98 -1.38 -7.06 -3.08
CA GLN A 98 -1.14 -8.36 -2.48
C GLN A 98 -0.28 -9.24 -3.40
N MET A 99 -0.60 -9.29 -4.70
CA MET A 99 0.18 -10.02 -5.71
C MET A 99 1.64 -9.55 -5.76
N ILE A 100 1.89 -8.24 -5.72
CA ILE A 100 3.25 -7.68 -5.73
C ILE A 100 4.04 -8.14 -4.50
N VAL A 101 3.43 -8.10 -3.31
CA VAL A 101 4.06 -8.56 -2.07
C VAL A 101 4.35 -10.05 -2.12
N ASP A 102 3.40 -10.86 -2.61
CA ASP A 102 3.53 -12.32 -2.67
C ASP A 102 4.60 -12.80 -3.65
N GLN A 103 4.72 -12.12 -4.80
CA GLN A 103 5.72 -12.43 -5.82
C GLN A 103 7.12 -11.91 -5.46
N SER A 104 7.22 -10.91 -4.59
CA SER A 104 8.49 -10.34 -4.19
C SER A 104 9.25 -11.27 -3.24
N SER A 105 10.46 -11.66 -3.64
CA SER A 105 11.30 -12.60 -2.88
C SER A 105 12.77 -12.19 -2.81
N GLN A 106 13.19 -11.24 -3.64
CA GLN A 106 14.59 -10.81 -3.74
C GLN A 106 14.84 -9.52 -2.94
N PRO A 107 15.95 -9.37 -2.22
CA PRO A 107 16.25 -8.16 -1.46
C PRO A 107 16.23 -6.85 -2.29
N SER A 108 16.55 -6.93 -3.59
CA SER A 108 16.47 -5.80 -4.53
C SER A 108 15.05 -5.27 -4.76
N GLN A 109 14.02 -6.01 -4.34
CA GLN A 109 12.61 -5.65 -4.44
C GLN A 109 12.09 -5.00 -3.14
N SER A 110 12.98 -4.69 -2.18
CA SER A 110 12.57 -4.13 -0.89
C SER A 110 11.78 -2.82 -1.02
N ASP A 111 12.16 -1.95 -1.95
CA ASP A 111 11.46 -0.66 -2.16
C ASP A 111 10.07 -0.85 -2.74
N ILE A 112 9.92 -1.83 -3.65
CA ILE A 112 8.64 -2.21 -4.24
C ILE A 112 7.70 -2.65 -3.12
N VAL A 113 8.15 -3.59 -2.28
CA VAL A 113 7.36 -4.10 -1.16
C VAL A 113 7.03 -2.99 -0.17
N LEU A 114 7.99 -2.13 0.18
CA LEU A 114 7.76 -1.02 1.10
C LEU A 114 6.65 -0.09 0.58
N LEU A 115 6.68 0.28 -0.70
CA LEU A 115 5.65 1.15 -1.29
C LEU A 115 4.32 0.44 -1.41
N SER A 116 4.31 -0.84 -1.77
CA SER A 116 3.08 -1.63 -1.79
C SER A 116 2.43 -1.69 -0.42
N THR A 117 3.20 -1.91 0.66
CA THR A 117 2.64 -1.95 2.02
C THR A 117 2.09 -0.60 2.48
N LYS A 118 2.76 0.52 2.13
CA LYS A 118 2.22 1.88 2.37
C LYS A 118 0.91 2.10 1.62
N ALA A 119 0.86 1.73 0.34
CA ALA A 119 -0.34 1.82 -0.48
C ALA A 119 -1.48 0.94 0.06
N VAL A 120 -1.20 -0.24 0.65
CA VAL A 120 -2.22 -1.05 1.34
C VAL A 120 -2.79 -0.31 2.56
N GLY A 121 -1.94 0.33 3.36
CA GLY A 121 -2.39 1.13 4.50
C GLY A 121 -3.27 2.31 4.07
N HIS A 122 -2.86 3.01 3.01
CA HIS A 122 -3.65 4.08 2.41
C HIS A 122 -4.99 3.57 1.85
N LEU A 123 -4.96 2.46 1.12
CA LEU A 123 -6.15 1.78 0.60
C LEU A 123 -7.13 1.43 1.71
N ALA A 124 -6.64 0.87 2.83
CA ALA A 124 -7.48 0.53 3.98
C ALA A 124 -8.15 1.77 4.60
N LYS A 125 -7.49 2.93 4.59
CA LYS A 125 -8.05 4.20 5.08
C LYS A 125 -9.14 4.73 4.15
N CYS A 126 -8.96 4.63 2.84
CA CYS A 126 -9.87 5.18 1.84
C CYS A 126 -10.96 4.18 1.39
N ALA A 127 -10.96 2.96 1.91
CA ALA A 127 -11.84 1.87 1.46
C ALA A 127 -13.31 1.99 1.91
N GLY A 128 -13.63 2.89 2.84
CA GLY A 128 -15.01 3.10 3.32
C GLY A 128 -15.60 1.80 3.91
N PRO A 129 -16.76 1.31 3.42
CA PRO A 129 -17.39 0.07 3.93
C PRO A 129 -16.53 -1.18 3.85
N LEU A 130 -15.59 -1.25 2.89
CA LEU A 130 -14.73 -2.42 2.68
C LEU A 130 -13.53 -2.48 3.65
N SER A 131 -13.30 -1.41 4.43
CA SER A 131 -12.10 -1.27 5.26
C SER A 131 -11.92 -2.41 6.25
N THR A 132 -13.01 -2.86 6.90
CA THR A 132 -12.96 -3.97 7.86
C THR A 132 -12.46 -5.25 7.22
N GLU A 133 -13.05 -5.65 6.09
CA GLU A 133 -12.65 -6.86 5.35
C GLU A 133 -11.19 -6.77 4.86
N ILE A 134 -10.77 -5.59 4.41
CA ILE A 134 -9.39 -5.36 3.98
C ILE A 134 -8.42 -5.54 5.14
N VAL A 135 -8.72 -4.95 6.31
CA VAL A 135 -7.90 -5.08 7.51
C VAL A 135 -7.81 -6.53 7.97
N ASP A 136 -8.94 -7.22 8.09
CA ASP A 136 -9.01 -8.64 8.49
C ASP A 136 -8.10 -9.51 7.62
N LYS A 137 -8.32 -9.45 6.30
CA LYS A 137 -7.56 -10.27 5.34
C LYS A 137 -6.09 -9.88 5.30
N THR A 138 -5.75 -8.60 5.47
CA THR A 138 -4.36 -8.14 5.47
C THR A 138 -3.62 -8.60 6.71
N ILE A 139 -4.27 -8.61 7.87
CA ILE A 139 -3.70 -9.16 9.12
C ILE A 139 -3.45 -10.66 8.96
N GLU A 140 -4.44 -11.42 8.46
CA GLU A 140 -4.27 -12.85 8.20
C GLU A 140 -3.12 -13.14 7.24
N HIS A 141 -3.07 -12.40 6.13
CA HIS A 141 -1.98 -12.49 5.14
C HIS A 141 -0.63 -12.15 5.75
N SER A 142 -0.54 -11.11 6.59
CA SER A 142 0.70 -10.74 7.26
C SER A 142 1.27 -11.88 8.12
N PHE A 143 0.43 -12.63 8.84
CA PHE A 143 0.90 -13.76 9.65
C PHE A 143 1.40 -14.92 8.79
N VAL A 144 0.81 -15.14 7.61
CA VAL A 144 1.34 -16.10 6.63
C VAL A 144 2.73 -15.69 6.17
N LEU A 145 2.92 -14.41 5.86
CA LEU A 145 4.21 -13.87 5.44
C LEU A 145 5.28 -13.94 6.56
N LEU A 146 4.89 -13.73 7.82
CA LEU A 146 5.80 -13.84 8.98
C LEU A 146 6.38 -15.24 9.15
N ARG A 147 5.61 -16.28 8.81
CA ARG A 147 6.07 -17.68 8.86
C ARG A 147 6.96 -18.06 7.67
N SER A 148 7.20 -17.16 6.72
CA SER A 148 8.01 -17.45 5.55
C SER A 148 9.50 -17.59 5.88
N LYS A 149 10.17 -18.51 5.19
CA LYS A 149 11.64 -18.60 5.22
C LYS A 149 12.31 -17.39 4.55
N ILE A 150 11.58 -16.69 3.67
CA ILE A 150 12.08 -15.52 2.93
C ILE A 150 12.06 -14.29 3.85
N GLU A 151 13.24 -13.71 4.07
CA GLU A 151 13.44 -12.52 4.92
C GLU A 151 12.57 -11.34 4.49
N LEU A 152 12.53 -11.04 3.18
CA LEU A 152 11.72 -9.95 2.65
C LEU A 152 10.22 -10.12 2.94
N LYS A 153 9.71 -11.36 2.96
CA LYS A 153 8.30 -11.62 3.28
C LYS A 153 8.02 -11.39 4.77
N ARG A 154 8.93 -11.79 5.66
CA ARG A 154 8.81 -11.48 7.09
C ARG A 154 8.88 -9.98 7.36
N LEU A 155 9.72 -9.26 6.62
CA LEU A 155 9.78 -7.80 6.67
C LEU A 155 8.47 -7.16 6.15
N ALA A 156 7.94 -7.65 5.02
CA ALA A 156 6.67 -7.20 4.45
C ALA A 156 5.51 -7.37 5.43
N SER A 157 5.47 -8.49 6.15
CA SER A 157 4.49 -8.74 7.22
C SER A 157 4.46 -7.59 8.24
N MET A 158 5.64 -7.20 8.75
CA MET A 158 5.72 -6.13 9.74
C MET A 158 5.37 -4.78 9.17
N TRP A 159 5.76 -4.48 7.92
CA TRP A 159 5.34 -3.24 7.27
C TRP A 159 3.83 -3.17 7.04
N LEU A 160 3.18 -4.27 6.64
CA LEU A 160 1.71 -4.31 6.53
C LEU A 160 1.04 -3.99 7.86
N LEU A 161 1.43 -4.68 8.94
CA LEU A 161 0.85 -4.45 10.27
C LEU A 161 1.10 -3.02 10.76
N LYS A 162 2.31 -2.48 10.56
CA LYS A 162 2.66 -1.10 10.88
C LYS A 162 1.77 -0.10 10.13
N GLU A 163 1.62 -0.27 8.83
CA GLU A 163 0.83 0.66 8.01
C GLU A 163 -0.67 0.58 8.35
N LEU A 164 -1.19 -0.60 8.71
CA LEU A 164 -2.56 -0.71 9.24
C LEU A 164 -2.72 -0.01 10.59
N ALA A 165 -1.80 -0.22 11.53
CA ALA A 165 -1.82 0.43 12.84
C ALA A 165 -1.82 1.96 12.70
N LYS A 166 -1.03 2.49 11.76
CA LYS A 166 -0.94 3.92 11.48
C LYS A 166 -2.17 4.49 10.78
N ASN A 167 -2.69 3.81 9.74
CA ASN A 167 -3.72 4.39 8.87
C ASN A 167 -5.15 4.10 9.34
N VAL A 168 -5.38 2.97 10.01
CA VAL A 168 -6.71 2.51 10.47
C VAL A 168 -6.64 2.00 11.92
N PRO A 169 -6.18 2.83 12.88
CA PRO A 169 -5.90 2.39 14.25
C PRO A 169 -7.11 1.77 14.95
N THR A 170 -8.32 2.30 14.73
CA THR A 170 -9.54 1.78 15.36
C THR A 170 -9.83 0.33 14.96
N LEU A 171 -9.73 0.02 13.67
CA LEU A 171 -9.96 -1.34 13.16
C LEU A 171 -8.80 -2.25 13.57
N PHE A 172 -7.56 -1.79 13.44
CA PHE A 172 -6.38 -2.57 13.82
C PHE A 172 -6.41 -2.98 15.30
N ASN A 173 -6.82 -2.07 16.19
CA ASN A 173 -6.86 -2.33 17.63
C ASN A 173 -7.87 -3.43 18.02
N GLN A 174 -8.88 -3.72 17.20
CA GLN A 174 -9.79 -4.85 17.41
C GLN A 174 -9.06 -6.20 17.33
N HIS A 175 -7.92 -6.24 16.62
CA HIS A 175 -7.08 -7.43 16.48
C HIS A 175 -5.83 -7.40 17.35
N LEU A 176 -5.68 -6.40 18.23
CA LEU A 176 -4.43 -6.15 18.95
C LEU A 176 -3.97 -7.37 19.76
N SER A 177 -4.89 -8.05 20.44
CA SER A 177 -4.58 -9.27 21.20
C SER A 177 -4.00 -10.37 20.31
N LYS A 178 -4.56 -10.57 19.11
CA LYS A 178 -4.05 -11.55 18.13
C LYS A 178 -2.66 -11.14 17.63
N VAL A 179 -2.48 -9.87 17.28
CA VAL A 179 -1.19 -9.33 16.82
C VAL A 179 -0.11 -9.50 17.87
N ILE A 180 -0.37 -9.16 19.14
CA ILE A 180 0.62 -9.28 20.22
C ILE A 180 1.04 -10.74 20.44
N ASN A 181 0.10 -11.68 20.37
CA ASN A 181 0.41 -13.10 20.54
C ASN A 181 1.30 -13.64 19.41
N ASP A 182 1.10 -13.15 18.18
CA ASP A 182 1.76 -13.68 16.98
C ASP A 182 3.00 -12.88 16.54
N ILE A 183 3.29 -11.71 17.13
CA ILE A 183 4.41 -10.83 16.71
C ILE A 183 5.78 -11.27 17.24
N TRP A 184 5.85 -12.11 18.28
CA TRP A 184 7.10 -12.51 18.92
C TRP A 184 8.19 -13.07 18.00
N PRO A 185 7.88 -13.87 16.96
CA PRO A 185 8.86 -14.29 15.98
C PRO A 185 9.52 -13.12 15.24
N ALA A 186 8.80 -12.02 15.00
CA ALA A 186 9.36 -10.84 14.35
C ALA A 186 10.34 -10.08 15.24
N ILE A 187 10.06 -9.97 16.54
CA ILE A 187 10.92 -9.27 17.50
C ILE A 187 12.21 -10.06 17.78
N HIS A 188 12.15 -11.38 17.69
CA HIS A 188 13.30 -12.26 17.85
C HIS A 188 13.91 -12.71 16.52
N ASP A 189 13.54 -12.07 15.41
CA ASP A 189 14.05 -12.44 14.08
C ASP A 189 15.57 -12.25 14.00
N SER A 190 16.26 -13.06 13.19
CA SER A 190 17.70 -12.91 12.97
C SER A 190 18.04 -11.59 12.26
N ASN A 191 17.15 -11.08 11.42
CA ASN A 191 17.32 -9.82 10.71
C ASN A 191 16.93 -8.60 11.56
N ALA A 192 17.86 -7.67 11.71
CA ALA A 192 17.63 -6.41 12.42
C ALA A 192 16.47 -5.59 11.86
N LYS A 193 16.28 -5.56 10.53
CA LYS A 193 15.19 -4.79 9.90
C LYS A 193 13.81 -5.32 10.28
N VAL A 194 13.67 -6.64 10.41
CA VAL A 194 12.40 -7.27 10.82
C VAL A 194 12.12 -6.95 12.28
N ARG A 195 13.15 -7.03 13.15
CA ARG A 195 13.01 -6.67 14.57
C ARG A 195 12.61 -5.21 14.74
N GLU A 196 13.29 -4.30 14.05
CA GLU A 196 12.96 -2.87 14.06
C GLU A 196 11.52 -2.63 13.60
N ALA A 197 11.12 -3.23 12.47
CA ALA A 197 9.76 -3.11 11.97
C ALA A 197 8.73 -3.66 12.97
N GLY A 198 9.01 -4.77 13.67
CA GLY A 198 8.14 -5.31 14.71
C GLY A 198 7.97 -4.36 15.90
N VAL A 199 9.06 -3.74 16.37
CA VAL A 199 9.00 -2.73 17.44
C VAL A 199 8.21 -1.51 16.99
N LEU A 200 8.43 -1.04 15.76
CA LEU A 200 7.68 0.06 15.16
C LEU A 200 6.18 -0.26 15.05
N THR A 201 5.81 -1.47 14.63
CA THR A 201 4.41 -1.91 14.60
C THR A 201 3.75 -1.80 15.97
N LEU A 202 4.43 -2.27 17.02
CA LEU A 202 3.91 -2.11 18.38
C LEU A 202 3.78 -0.62 18.70
N ARG A 203 4.79 0.21 18.41
CA ARG A 203 4.80 1.66 18.67
C ARG A 203 3.60 2.39 18.06
N GLU A 204 3.29 2.09 16.81
CA GLU A 204 2.16 2.70 16.10
C GLU A 204 0.81 2.16 16.60
N SER A 205 0.78 0.98 17.22
CA SER A 205 -0.44 0.47 17.87
C SER A 205 -0.70 1.19 19.20
N SER A 206 -1.97 1.21 19.62
CA SER A 206 -2.36 1.77 20.93
C SER A 206 -1.73 1.04 22.12
N PHE A 207 -1.05 -0.09 21.90
CA PHE A 207 -0.38 -0.88 22.92
C PHE A 207 0.57 -0.07 23.80
N TRP A 208 1.46 0.74 23.21
CA TRP A 208 2.41 1.53 24.02
C TRP A 208 1.73 2.67 24.75
N GLN A 209 0.71 3.29 24.17
CA GLN A 209 -0.06 4.33 24.85
C GLN A 209 -0.75 3.74 26.09
N ASN A 210 -1.36 2.56 25.95
CA ASN A 210 -2.04 1.86 27.04
C ASN A 210 -1.06 1.29 28.07
N LEU A 211 0.09 0.78 27.65
CA LEU A 211 1.14 0.27 28.52
C LEU A 211 1.82 1.41 29.31
N CYS A 212 2.14 2.53 28.67
CA CYS A 212 2.66 3.72 29.34
C CYS A 212 1.65 4.31 30.32
N ALA A 213 0.36 4.33 29.95
CA ALA A 213 -0.73 4.75 30.84
C ALA A 213 -0.86 3.82 32.07
N SER A 214 -0.72 2.49 31.91
CA SER A 214 -0.79 1.54 33.04
C SER A 214 0.45 1.57 33.95
N ILE A 215 1.62 1.94 33.39
CA ILE A 215 2.87 2.11 34.13
C ILE A 215 2.99 3.54 34.74
N GLY A 216 1.99 4.41 34.50
CA GLY A 216 1.95 5.76 35.09
C GLY A 216 2.98 6.74 34.49
N LYS A 217 3.47 6.49 33.27
CA LYS A 217 4.37 7.40 32.56
C LYS A 217 3.62 8.06 31.40
N ASP A 218 3.07 9.24 31.66
CA ASP A 218 2.54 10.13 30.62
C ASP A 218 3.68 10.66 29.74
N TYR A 219 3.99 9.97 28.65
CA TYR A 219 4.73 10.56 27.56
C TYR A 219 3.74 11.27 26.64
N LYS A 220 3.46 12.55 26.92
CA LYS A 220 2.92 13.46 25.91
C LYS A 220 4.01 13.71 24.87
N LEU A 221 3.83 13.16 23.67
CA LEU A 221 4.69 13.45 22.53
C LEU A 221 4.20 14.75 21.86
N GLN A 222 5.07 15.77 21.89
CA GLN A 222 5.12 16.84 20.89
C GLN A 222 5.70 16.28 19.58
#